data_AF-A0AAD4D0W3-F1
#
_entry.id   AF-A0AAD4D0W3-F1
#
_cell.length_a   1.000
_cell.length_b   1.000
_cell.length_c   1.000
_cell.angle_alpha   90.00
_cell.angle_beta   90.00
_cell.angle_gamma   90.00
#
_symmetry.space_group_name_H-M   'P 1'
#
loop_
_entity.id
_entity.type
_entity.pdbx_description
1 polymer ?
#
loop_
_entity_poly.entity_id
_entity_poly.type
_entity_poly.pdbx_seq_one_letter_code
_entity_poly.pdbx_strand_id
1 'polypeptide(L)'
;GLLLDNTRLRECGYYFFAGIAQVFEDEFSPYLAGIVPQLIASCQLDENTTRFDNETGDQDDVDGEDTAEDLNYVFRSAIADEKEVAADTIGEFFQHTRTAFLPYVESSVKELVALTTHMSDGVRKASCGALFNFLRTFYKISNPTEWKAGLPVAVPLHDNVAQLNTLVMPSILSIWEDEDDKMVVVQLCQEMVETLKLCGPGIVAEHVNSIAEHLNLIFEKKAFCQQELADDEGLLDEDEQAEFDALLISSASDLVGALAAVLGENFVEYAKIFIPHIAKYYKKSKPTSERSMAIGCLGEIAAGMLAGVTGFTETIFPIALKGLSDEEPEVRSNAAYTVGALCQNTTLDISSQYPALLTALYPLFQGQNLDNVTDNACGARDYEENEPVYKLLFSLIRAQHAWCFANMAQLLKIFEEVLSKEDELKPHTRQEMIELVKALNTQFPALNIAASGLAPYLQ
;
A
#
# COMPACT_ATOMS: atom_id res chain seq x y z
N GLY A 1 23.64 10.54 -25.86
CA GLY A 1 22.74 9.49 -25.39
C GLY A 1 21.54 9.42 -26.28
N LEU A 2 20.50 10.21 -25.99
CA LEU A 2 19.17 10.11 -26.60
C LEU A 2 19.10 10.19 -28.14
N LEU A 3 20.01 10.92 -28.78
CA LEU A 3 20.05 11.07 -30.24
C LEU A 3 20.91 10.00 -30.96
N LEU A 4 21.44 9.03 -30.23
CA LEU A 4 22.22 7.93 -30.80
C LEU A 4 21.28 6.78 -31.14
N ASP A 5 21.55 6.10 -32.26
CA ASP A 5 20.74 4.97 -32.73
C ASP A 5 21.13 3.67 -32.00
N ASN A 6 20.98 3.68 -30.68
CA ASN A 6 21.28 2.52 -29.84
C ASN A 6 20.31 2.47 -28.65
N THR A 7 19.41 1.50 -28.67
CA THR A 7 18.37 1.22 -27.68
C THR A 7 18.93 1.18 -26.25
N ARG A 8 20.00 0.43 -26.02
CA ARG A 8 20.61 0.28 -24.69
C ARG A 8 21.21 1.59 -24.15
N LEU A 9 21.78 2.42 -25.02
CA LEU A 9 22.27 3.75 -24.62
C LEU A 9 21.13 4.73 -24.34
N ARG A 10 19.97 4.58 -24.98
CA ARG A 10 18.78 5.37 -24.67
C ARG A 10 18.19 4.96 -23.33
N GLU A 11 18.04 3.66 -23.09
CA GLU A 11 17.63 3.06 -21.82
C GLU A 11 18.49 3.57 -20.64
N CYS A 12 19.83 3.44 -20.74
CA CYS A 12 20.76 3.97 -19.74
C CYS A 12 20.60 5.49 -19.54
N GLY A 13 20.30 6.21 -20.62
CA GLY A 13 20.00 7.64 -20.59
C GLY A 13 18.74 7.94 -19.79
N TYR A 14 17.67 7.18 -19.99
CA TYR A 14 16.40 7.36 -19.29
C TYR A 14 16.55 7.13 -17.79
N TYR A 15 17.19 6.03 -17.36
CA TYR A 15 17.51 5.83 -15.94
C TYR A 15 18.34 6.97 -15.34
N PHE A 16 19.34 7.47 -16.08
CA PHE A 16 20.13 8.61 -15.62
C PHE A 16 19.25 9.84 -15.43
N PHE A 17 18.39 10.17 -16.39
CA PHE A 17 17.52 11.34 -16.28
C PHE A 17 16.44 11.19 -15.21
N ALA A 18 15.91 9.98 -15.00
CA ALA A 18 15.01 9.62 -13.90
C ALA A 18 15.65 9.97 -12.55
N GLY A 19 16.87 9.46 -12.30
CA GLY A 19 17.60 9.76 -11.07
C GLY A 19 17.93 11.25 -10.90
N ILE A 20 18.24 11.96 -11.99
CA ILE A 20 18.46 13.41 -11.93
C ILE A 20 17.14 14.15 -11.64
N ALA A 21 16.02 13.77 -12.24
CA ALA A 21 14.72 14.37 -11.97
C ALA A 21 14.30 14.16 -10.50
N GLN A 22 14.56 12.98 -9.94
CA GLN A 22 14.33 12.70 -8.52
C GLN A 22 15.14 13.61 -7.59
N VAL A 23 16.40 13.88 -7.92
CA VAL A 23 17.29 14.71 -7.08
C VAL A 23 17.00 16.21 -7.21
N PHE A 24 16.71 16.67 -8.42
CA PHE A 24 16.56 18.10 -8.72
C PHE A 24 15.11 18.58 -8.76
N GLU A 25 14.13 17.67 -8.79
CA GLU A 25 12.69 17.95 -8.81
C GLU A 25 12.34 19.09 -9.80
N ASP A 26 11.72 20.17 -9.32
CA ASP A 26 11.31 21.32 -10.12
C ASP A 26 12.48 21.99 -10.87
N GLU A 27 13.73 21.90 -10.39
CA GLU A 27 14.91 22.44 -11.09
C GLU A 27 15.24 21.67 -12.38
N PHE A 28 14.71 20.46 -12.55
CA PHE A 28 14.87 19.67 -13.77
C PHE A 28 13.96 20.14 -14.93
N SER A 29 12.97 20.98 -14.65
CA SER A 29 11.98 21.49 -15.61
C SER A 29 12.54 21.97 -16.96
N PRO A 30 13.68 22.69 -17.03
CA PRO A 30 14.23 23.17 -18.31
C PRO A 30 14.59 22.07 -19.31
N TYR A 31 14.81 20.84 -18.84
CA TYR A 31 15.23 19.71 -19.69
C TYR A 31 14.05 18.91 -20.24
N LEU A 32 12.85 19.05 -19.68
CA LEU A 32 11.67 18.26 -20.06
C LEU A 32 11.35 18.38 -21.56
N ALA A 33 11.43 19.59 -22.13
CA ALA A 33 11.12 19.83 -23.53
C ALA A 33 12.05 19.10 -24.51
N GLY A 34 13.27 18.76 -24.07
CA GLY A 34 14.22 17.99 -24.87
C GLY A 34 14.10 16.47 -24.69
N ILE A 35 13.59 16.01 -23.55
CA ILE A 35 13.63 14.59 -23.15
C ILE A 35 12.27 13.92 -23.31
N VAL A 36 11.18 14.55 -22.87
CA VAL A 36 9.84 13.94 -22.89
C VAL A 36 9.38 13.52 -24.28
N PRO A 37 9.62 14.30 -25.36
CA PRO A 37 9.31 13.84 -26.71
C PRO A 37 10.07 12.57 -27.14
N GLN A 38 11.28 12.35 -26.61
CA GLN A 38 12.07 11.14 -26.90
C GLN A 38 11.49 9.92 -26.16
N LEU A 39 11.11 10.08 -24.89
CA LEU A 39 10.42 9.03 -24.13
C LEU A 39 9.14 8.58 -24.83
N ILE A 40 8.31 9.54 -25.28
CA ILE A 40 7.08 9.27 -26.03
C ILE A 40 7.40 8.55 -27.35
N ALA A 41 8.47 8.97 -28.06
CA ALA A 41 8.89 8.30 -29.29
C ALA A 41 9.34 6.85 -29.04
N SER A 42 10.06 6.59 -27.95
CA SER A 42 10.43 5.23 -27.53
C SER A 42 9.21 4.35 -27.27
N CYS A 43 8.19 4.87 -26.56
CA CYS A 43 6.92 4.19 -26.37
C CYS A 43 6.20 3.81 -27.68
N GLN A 44 6.42 4.59 -28.75
CA GLN A 44 5.79 4.42 -30.07
C GLN A 44 6.57 3.53 -31.04
N LEU A 45 7.73 2.98 -30.65
CA LEU A 45 8.54 2.14 -31.53
C LEU A 45 7.75 0.90 -32.01
N ASP A 46 7.83 0.63 -33.31
CA ASP A 46 7.22 -0.57 -33.91
C ASP A 46 8.13 -1.78 -33.71
N GLU A 47 7.61 -2.80 -33.02
CA GLU A 47 8.32 -4.06 -32.79
C GLU A 47 8.20 -5.03 -33.97
N ASN A 48 7.31 -4.73 -34.94
CA ASN A 48 7.17 -5.55 -36.13
C ASN A 48 8.19 -5.19 -37.21
N THR A 49 8.84 -4.03 -37.11
CA THR A 49 9.99 -3.70 -37.97
C THR A 49 11.13 -4.67 -37.69
N THR A 50 11.59 -5.38 -38.72
CA THR A 50 12.71 -6.32 -38.55
C THR A 50 14.02 -5.54 -38.45
N ARG A 51 15.03 -6.11 -37.76
CA ARG A 51 16.38 -5.53 -37.74
C ARG A 51 16.91 -5.28 -39.17
N PHE A 52 16.48 -6.10 -40.12
CA PHE A 52 16.82 -6.02 -41.54
C PHE A 52 16.22 -4.81 -42.29
N ASP A 53 15.18 -4.18 -41.76
CA ASP A 53 14.55 -3.02 -42.39
C ASP A 53 15.23 -1.69 -42.00
N ASN A 54 15.98 -1.65 -40.89
CA ASN A 54 16.57 -0.42 -40.34
C ASN A 54 18.09 -0.27 -40.49
N GLU A 55 18.89 -1.34 -40.69
CA GLU A 55 20.35 -1.20 -40.82
C GLU A 55 20.93 -1.86 -42.09
N THR A 56 21.59 -1.04 -42.92
CA THR A 56 22.46 -1.48 -44.03
C THR A 56 23.93 -1.60 -43.62
N GLY A 57 24.26 -1.64 -42.33
CA GLY A 57 25.65 -1.77 -41.92
C GLY A 57 25.88 -1.77 -40.41
N ASP A 58 25.75 -2.94 -39.79
CA ASP A 58 26.81 -3.53 -38.95
C ASP A 58 26.43 -4.99 -38.65
N GLN A 59 27.05 -5.90 -39.41
CA GLN A 59 26.89 -7.36 -39.32
C GLN A 59 28.02 -8.01 -38.51
N ASP A 60 28.65 -7.29 -37.57
CA ASP A 60 29.90 -7.74 -36.95
C ASP A 60 29.73 -8.47 -35.59
N ASP A 61 28.52 -8.56 -35.03
CA ASP A 61 28.23 -9.27 -33.76
C ASP A 61 27.13 -10.35 -33.92
N VAL A 62 27.11 -11.08 -35.03
CA VAL A 62 26.28 -12.28 -35.17
C VAL A 62 27.18 -13.49 -35.00
N ASP A 63 27.11 -14.16 -33.85
CA ASP A 63 27.71 -15.49 -33.71
C ASP A 63 27.08 -16.39 -34.78
N GLY A 64 27.92 -17.15 -35.49
CA GLY A 64 27.54 -17.87 -36.71
C GLY A 64 26.49 -18.99 -36.54
N GLU A 65 25.87 -19.11 -35.37
CA GLU A 65 24.84 -20.09 -35.01
C GLU A 65 23.43 -19.49 -34.90
N ASP A 66 23.26 -18.17 -34.80
CA ASP A 66 21.94 -17.53 -34.60
C ASP A 66 21.13 -17.48 -35.91
N THR A 67 19.85 -17.88 -35.84
CA THR A 67 18.94 -17.76 -36.98
C THR A 67 18.40 -16.33 -37.12
N ALA A 68 17.82 -16.00 -38.28
CA ALA A 68 17.16 -14.72 -38.48
C ALA A 68 15.95 -14.51 -37.54
N GLU A 69 15.33 -15.59 -37.09
CA GLU A 69 14.23 -15.55 -36.11
C GLU A 69 14.76 -15.20 -34.72
N ASP A 70 15.88 -15.79 -34.31
CA ASP A 70 16.55 -15.48 -33.04
C ASP A 70 16.97 -14.01 -32.97
N LEU A 71 17.60 -13.50 -34.04
CA LEU A 71 18.01 -12.09 -34.12
C LEU A 71 16.82 -11.13 -34.10
N ASN A 72 15.69 -11.49 -34.71
CA ASN A 72 14.47 -10.68 -34.66
C ASN A 72 13.82 -10.72 -33.28
N TYR A 73 13.85 -11.86 -32.59
CA TYR A 73 13.37 -11.97 -31.21
C TYR A 73 14.19 -11.07 -30.26
N VAL A 74 15.53 -11.15 -30.33
CA VAL A 74 16.43 -10.29 -29.54
C VAL A 74 16.16 -8.81 -29.81
N PHE A 75 15.97 -8.44 -31.08
CA PHE A 75 15.64 -7.06 -31.45
C PHE A 75 14.32 -6.58 -30.85
N ARG A 76 13.26 -7.40 -30.91
CA ARG A 76 11.96 -7.11 -30.30
C ARG A 76 12.04 -6.96 -28.78
N SER A 77 12.77 -7.87 -28.12
CA SER A 77 13.00 -7.79 -26.67
C SER A 77 13.68 -6.49 -26.29
N ALA A 78 14.72 -6.08 -27.02
CA ALA A 78 15.41 -4.81 -26.74
C ALA A 78 14.49 -3.59 -26.89
N ILE A 79 13.58 -3.58 -27.88
CA ILE A 79 12.57 -2.52 -28.01
C ILE A 79 11.60 -2.55 -26.84
N ALA A 80 11.14 -3.74 -26.43
CA ALA A 80 10.25 -3.88 -25.27
C ALA A 80 10.92 -3.34 -23.99
N ASP A 81 12.19 -3.68 -23.75
CA ASP A 81 12.97 -3.15 -22.62
C ASP A 81 13.06 -1.61 -22.68
N GLU A 82 13.30 -1.03 -23.86
CA GLU A 82 13.33 0.43 -24.02
C GLU A 82 11.96 1.07 -23.73
N LYS A 83 10.87 0.44 -24.16
CA LYS A 83 9.50 0.92 -23.89
C LYS A 83 9.16 0.84 -22.41
N GLU A 84 9.53 -0.25 -21.74
CA GLU A 84 9.35 -0.44 -20.31
C GLU A 84 10.00 0.72 -19.54
N VAL A 85 11.29 0.95 -19.78
CA VAL A 85 12.05 2.01 -19.12
C VAL A 85 11.51 3.40 -19.46
N ALA A 86 11.11 3.62 -20.71
CA ALA A 86 10.51 4.89 -21.13
C ALA A 86 9.17 5.15 -20.42
N ALA A 87 8.30 4.14 -20.33
CA ALA A 87 7.00 4.25 -19.66
C ALA A 87 7.16 4.57 -18.16
N ASP A 88 8.07 3.88 -17.47
CA ASP A 88 8.36 4.11 -16.05
C ASP A 88 8.92 5.52 -15.81
N THR A 89 9.91 5.91 -16.64
CA THR A 89 10.53 7.25 -16.57
C THR A 89 9.52 8.38 -16.80
N ILE A 90 8.52 8.19 -17.66
CA ILE A 90 7.42 9.15 -17.86
C ILE A 90 6.64 9.35 -16.55
N GLY A 91 6.35 8.26 -15.83
CA GLY A 91 5.73 8.27 -14.49
C GLY A 91 6.55 9.11 -13.49
N GLU A 92 7.83 8.79 -13.37
CA GLU A 92 8.76 9.47 -12.45
C GLU A 92 8.94 10.96 -12.77
N PHE A 93 9.05 11.31 -14.04
CA PHE A 93 9.20 12.72 -14.44
C PHE A 93 8.01 13.53 -13.99
N PHE A 94 6.79 13.02 -14.14
CA PHE A 94 5.63 13.73 -13.65
C PHE A 94 5.64 13.82 -12.13
N GLN A 95 5.92 12.72 -11.43
CA GLN A 95 6.01 12.69 -9.96
C GLN A 95 6.95 13.75 -9.40
N HIS A 96 8.14 13.89 -10.00
CA HIS A 96 9.19 14.75 -9.49
C HIS A 96 9.11 16.20 -9.96
N THR A 97 8.63 16.45 -11.18
CA THR A 97 8.56 17.81 -11.76
C THR A 97 7.16 18.43 -11.72
N ARG A 98 6.14 17.65 -11.34
CA ARG A 98 4.79 18.10 -10.97
C ARG A 98 4.19 19.03 -12.03
N THR A 99 3.95 20.30 -11.68
CA THR A 99 3.33 21.31 -12.53
C THR A 99 4.07 21.52 -13.85
N ALA A 100 5.39 21.35 -13.87
CA ALA A 100 6.19 21.54 -15.07
C ALA A 100 5.96 20.46 -16.14
N PHE A 101 5.46 19.28 -15.75
CA PHE A 101 5.15 18.18 -16.67
C PHE A 101 3.77 18.32 -17.34
N LEU A 102 2.89 19.18 -16.81
CA LEU A 102 1.50 19.32 -17.31
C LEU A 102 1.36 19.44 -18.85
N PRO A 103 2.26 20.16 -19.58
CA PRO A 103 2.18 20.23 -21.05
C PRO A 103 2.29 18.88 -21.77
N TYR A 104 2.82 17.84 -21.12
CA TYR A 104 3.07 16.53 -21.72
C TYR A 104 2.08 15.46 -21.27
N VAL A 105 1.23 15.75 -20.27
CA VAL A 105 0.34 14.77 -19.63
C VAL A 105 -0.55 14.07 -20.64
N GLU A 106 -1.25 14.81 -21.50
CA GLU A 106 -2.21 14.23 -22.44
C GLU A 106 -1.54 13.23 -23.40
N SER A 107 -0.40 13.62 -23.99
CA SER A 107 0.37 12.74 -24.86
C SER A 107 0.94 11.54 -24.11
N SER A 108 1.45 11.73 -22.90
CA SER A 108 1.99 10.64 -22.08
C SER A 108 0.91 9.63 -21.69
N VAL A 109 -0.22 10.08 -21.15
CA VAL A 109 -1.33 9.19 -20.75
C VAL A 109 -1.85 8.40 -21.94
N LYS A 110 -1.98 9.03 -23.11
CA LYS A 110 -2.41 8.36 -24.33
C LYS A 110 -1.49 7.19 -24.70
N GLU A 111 -0.17 7.41 -24.71
CA GLU A 111 0.78 6.35 -25.07
C GLU A 111 0.88 5.29 -23.96
N LEU A 112 0.86 5.69 -22.68
CA LEU A 112 0.85 4.75 -21.56
C LEU A 112 -0.37 3.82 -21.62
N VAL A 113 -1.57 4.36 -21.89
CA VAL A 113 -2.80 3.55 -22.07
C VAL A 113 -2.68 2.62 -23.29
N ALA A 114 -1.98 3.01 -24.35
CA ALA A 114 -1.77 2.10 -25.48
C ALA A 114 -0.83 0.93 -25.13
N LEU A 115 0.13 1.17 -24.23
CA LEU A 115 1.08 0.15 -23.77
C LEU A 115 0.48 -0.82 -22.74
N THR A 116 -0.72 -0.57 -22.20
CA THR A 116 -1.31 -1.46 -21.21
C THR A 116 -1.72 -2.82 -21.77
N THR A 117 -1.87 -2.95 -23.09
CA THR A 117 -2.19 -4.22 -23.78
C THR A 117 -0.98 -4.76 -24.54
N HIS A 118 0.23 -4.37 -24.13
CA HIS A 118 1.47 -4.81 -24.77
C HIS A 118 1.74 -6.31 -24.53
N MET A 119 2.51 -6.96 -25.41
CA MET A 119 2.81 -8.40 -25.28
C MET A 119 3.82 -8.70 -24.17
N SER A 120 4.78 -7.81 -23.94
CA SER A 120 5.70 -7.89 -22.80
C SER A 120 5.00 -7.48 -21.51
N ASP A 121 5.08 -8.33 -20.49
CA ASP A 121 4.59 -8.11 -19.13
C ASP A 121 5.30 -6.90 -18.48
N GLY A 122 6.61 -6.75 -18.66
CA GLY A 122 7.39 -5.61 -18.17
C GLY A 122 6.85 -4.26 -18.66
N VAL A 123 6.48 -4.17 -19.95
CA VAL A 123 5.86 -2.97 -20.52
C VAL A 123 4.46 -2.71 -19.94
N ARG A 124 3.62 -3.75 -19.77
CA ARG A 124 2.30 -3.62 -19.14
C ARG A 124 2.42 -3.16 -17.69
N LYS A 125 3.40 -3.71 -16.97
CA LYS A 125 3.73 -3.41 -15.58
C LYS A 125 4.17 -1.95 -15.40
N ALA A 126 5.14 -1.49 -16.19
CA ALA A 126 5.62 -0.10 -16.16
C ALA A 126 4.53 0.91 -16.55
N SER A 127 3.75 0.62 -17.60
CA SER A 127 2.66 1.51 -18.03
C SER A 127 1.55 1.62 -16.97
N CYS A 128 1.14 0.51 -16.36
CA CYS A 128 0.19 0.49 -15.25
C CYS A 128 0.69 1.30 -14.04
N GLY A 129 1.93 1.06 -13.61
CA GLY A 129 2.58 1.80 -12.52
C GLY A 129 2.62 3.31 -12.80
N ALA A 130 3.02 3.70 -14.01
CA ALA A 130 3.04 5.10 -14.42
C ALA A 130 1.64 5.75 -14.39
N LEU A 131 0.59 5.06 -14.85
CA LEU A 131 -0.78 5.59 -14.84
C LEU A 131 -1.30 5.82 -13.40
N PHE A 132 -1.04 4.90 -12.48
CA PHE A 132 -1.33 5.10 -11.06
C PHE A 132 -0.51 6.24 -10.46
N ASN A 133 0.76 6.37 -10.82
CA ASN A 133 1.60 7.48 -10.41
C ASN A 133 1.03 8.83 -10.89
N PHE A 134 0.52 8.89 -12.12
CA PHE A 134 -0.16 10.08 -12.63
C PHE A 134 -1.37 10.45 -11.78
N LEU A 135 -2.23 9.49 -11.40
CA LEU A 135 -3.36 9.74 -10.50
C LEU A 135 -2.91 10.31 -9.16
N ARG A 136 -1.93 9.67 -8.51
CA ARG A 136 -1.39 10.10 -7.21
C ARG A 136 -0.74 11.48 -7.29
N THR A 137 0.00 11.75 -8.37
CA THR A 137 0.68 13.03 -8.58
C THR A 137 -0.33 14.15 -8.82
N PHE A 138 -1.32 13.94 -9.68
CA PHE A 138 -2.42 14.89 -9.86
C PHE A 138 -3.17 15.17 -8.56
N TYR A 139 -3.41 14.13 -7.76
CA TYR A 139 -4.04 14.27 -6.46
C TYR A 139 -3.18 15.16 -5.54
N LYS A 140 -1.88 14.89 -5.40
CA LYS A 140 -0.96 15.69 -4.57
C LYS A 140 -0.91 17.17 -5.00
N ILE A 141 -0.76 17.46 -6.29
CA ILE A 141 -0.65 18.85 -6.77
C ILE A 141 -1.98 19.60 -6.73
N SER A 142 -3.11 18.90 -6.58
CA SER A 142 -4.43 19.53 -6.43
C SER A 142 -4.65 20.18 -5.06
N ASN A 143 -3.70 20.05 -4.13
CA ASN A 143 -3.82 20.45 -2.72
C ASN A 143 -5.10 19.89 -2.09
N PRO A 144 -5.21 18.55 -2.03
CA PRO A 144 -6.46 17.89 -1.69
C PRO A 144 -6.77 18.10 -0.21
N THR A 145 -8.05 18.23 0.10
CA THR A 145 -8.53 18.08 1.48
C THR A 145 -8.48 16.61 1.87
N GLU A 146 -8.19 16.33 3.14
CA GLU A 146 -8.20 14.97 3.68
C GLU A 146 -9.52 14.27 3.36
N TRP A 147 -9.42 13.09 2.75
CA TRP A 147 -10.56 12.30 2.34
C TRP A 147 -11.27 11.69 3.56
N LYS A 148 -12.53 11.31 3.37
CA LYS A 148 -13.29 10.59 4.39
C LYS A 148 -13.78 9.27 3.83
N ALA A 149 -13.67 8.22 4.63
CA ALA A 149 -14.16 6.90 4.26
C ALA A 149 -15.68 6.91 4.03
N GLY A 150 -16.14 6.03 3.15
CA GLY A 150 -17.56 5.80 2.89
C GLY A 150 -18.05 6.27 1.52
N LEU A 151 -19.22 5.73 1.16
CA LEU A 151 -20.00 6.08 -0.01
C LEU A 151 -21.40 6.58 0.41
N PRO A 152 -21.95 7.62 -0.23
CA PRO A 152 -21.34 8.41 -1.31
C PRO A 152 -20.12 9.20 -0.84
N VAL A 153 -19.19 9.47 -1.75
CA VAL A 153 -17.93 10.15 -1.47
C VAL A 153 -18.21 11.53 -0.85
N ALA A 154 -17.81 11.72 0.40
CA ALA A 154 -18.08 12.96 1.14
C ALA A 154 -17.17 14.13 0.71
N VAL A 155 -15.94 13.81 0.30
CA VAL A 155 -14.93 14.78 -0.17
C VAL A 155 -14.64 14.44 -1.64
N PRO A 156 -15.22 15.18 -2.61
CA PRO A 156 -15.04 14.86 -4.02
C PRO A 156 -13.60 15.07 -4.45
N LEU A 157 -13.17 14.29 -5.44
CA LEU A 157 -11.89 14.51 -6.12
C LEU A 157 -11.92 15.88 -6.82
N HIS A 158 -10.75 16.49 -6.93
CA HIS A 158 -10.57 17.65 -7.81
C HIS A 158 -10.87 17.27 -9.27
N ASP A 159 -11.51 18.15 -10.05
CA ASP A 159 -11.99 17.87 -11.41
C ASP A 159 -10.94 17.23 -12.32
N ASN A 160 -9.70 17.73 -12.32
CA ASN A 160 -8.60 17.16 -13.11
C ASN A 160 -8.27 15.70 -12.71
N VAL A 161 -8.33 15.39 -11.41
CA VAL A 161 -8.09 14.02 -10.91
C VAL A 161 -9.25 13.12 -11.33
N ALA A 162 -10.49 13.61 -11.18
CA ALA A 162 -11.68 12.87 -11.61
C ALA A 162 -11.67 12.59 -13.11
N GLN A 163 -11.35 13.58 -13.95
CA GLN A 163 -11.24 13.42 -15.40
C GLN A 163 -10.17 12.40 -15.78
N LEU A 164 -8.98 12.47 -15.18
CA LEU A 164 -7.94 11.46 -15.42
C LEU A 164 -8.42 10.07 -14.97
N ASN A 165 -9.09 9.97 -13.83
CA ASN A 165 -9.61 8.72 -13.30
C ASN A 165 -10.62 8.04 -14.25
N THR A 166 -11.44 8.83 -14.97
CA THR A 166 -12.38 8.28 -15.97
C THR A 166 -11.69 7.62 -17.17
N LEU A 167 -10.41 7.89 -17.39
CA LEU A 167 -9.60 7.25 -18.42
C LEU A 167 -8.81 6.09 -17.82
N VAL A 168 -8.11 6.36 -16.72
CA VAL A 168 -7.13 5.44 -16.12
C VAL A 168 -7.79 4.21 -15.50
N MET A 169 -8.84 4.37 -14.69
CA MET A 169 -9.44 3.23 -13.99
C MET A 169 -10.09 2.21 -14.94
N PRO A 170 -10.87 2.61 -15.97
CA PRO A 170 -11.36 1.66 -16.97
C PRO A 170 -10.24 0.93 -17.71
N SER A 171 -9.15 1.60 -18.07
CA SER A 171 -7.99 0.95 -18.68
C SER A 171 -7.36 -0.08 -17.74
N ILE A 172 -7.14 0.26 -16.47
CA ILE A 172 -6.58 -0.67 -15.47
C ILE A 172 -7.47 -1.90 -15.28
N LEU A 173 -8.79 -1.72 -15.19
CA LEU A 173 -9.71 -2.84 -15.05
C LEU A 173 -9.75 -3.72 -16.30
N SER A 174 -9.63 -3.12 -17.49
CA SER A 174 -9.52 -3.88 -18.73
C SER A 174 -8.24 -4.70 -18.80
N ILE A 175 -7.12 -4.22 -18.23
CA ILE A 175 -5.90 -5.03 -18.08
C ILE A 175 -6.19 -6.21 -17.17
N TRP A 176 -6.75 -5.94 -15.98
CA TRP A 176 -6.96 -6.96 -14.97
C TRP A 176 -7.85 -8.11 -15.46
N GLU A 177 -8.87 -7.81 -16.29
CA GLU A 177 -9.80 -8.83 -16.80
C GLU A 177 -9.09 -9.94 -17.59
N ASP A 178 -8.11 -9.58 -18.41
CA ASP A 178 -7.44 -10.47 -19.37
C ASP A 178 -5.92 -10.66 -19.10
N GLU A 179 -5.43 -10.29 -17.90
CA GLU A 179 -4.00 -10.37 -17.55
C GLU A 179 -3.56 -11.79 -17.21
N ASP A 180 -2.59 -12.33 -17.96
CA ASP A 180 -2.05 -13.68 -17.82
C ASP A 180 -0.85 -13.76 -16.87
N ASP A 181 -0.17 -12.64 -16.61
CA ASP A 181 0.97 -12.62 -15.71
C ASP A 181 0.57 -12.27 -14.26
N LYS A 182 0.90 -13.15 -13.33
CA LYS A 182 0.59 -12.96 -11.89
C LYS A 182 1.28 -11.74 -11.31
N MET A 183 2.50 -11.43 -11.75
CA MET A 183 3.30 -10.33 -11.22
C MET A 183 2.78 -8.97 -11.68
N VAL A 184 2.16 -8.89 -12.85
CA VAL A 184 1.41 -7.69 -13.29
C VAL A 184 0.19 -7.48 -12.38
N VAL A 185 -0.59 -8.52 -12.09
CA VAL A 185 -1.76 -8.42 -11.18
C VAL A 185 -1.34 -8.09 -9.74
N VAL A 186 -0.23 -8.65 -9.26
CA VAL A 186 0.38 -8.30 -7.96
C VAL A 186 0.68 -6.81 -7.90
N GLN A 187 1.38 -6.26 -8.90
CA GLN A 187 1.69 -4.84 -8.93
C GLN A 187 0.43 -3.99 -9.01
N LEU A 188 -0.55 -4.38 -9.83
CA LEU A 188 -1.82 -3.66 -9.94
C LEU A 188 -2.50 -3.54 -8.56
N CYS A 189 -2.56 -4.64 -7.80
CA CYS A 189 -3.12 -4.63 -6.45
C CYS A 189 -2.35 -3.66 -5.53
N GLN A 190 -1.01 -3.72 -5.53
CA GLN A 190 -0.15 -2.87 -4.70
C GLN A 190 -0.28 -1.39 -5.06
N GLU A 191 -0.27 -1.06 -6.35
CA GLU A 191 -0.44 0.32 -6.84
C GLU A 191 -1.83 0.87 -6.50
N MET A 192 -2.86 0.03 -6.56
CA MET A 192 -4.21 0.41 -6.16
C MET A 192 -4.28 0.64 -4.64
N VAL A 193 -3.65 -0.20 -3.82
CA VAL A 193 -3.53 0.02 -2.35
C VAL A 193 -2.91 1.38 -2.05
N GLU A 194 -1.75 1.69 -2.61
CA GLU A 194 -1.05 2.95 -2.36
C GLU A 194 -1.85 4.16 -2.87
N THR A 195 -2.55 4.00 -3.99
CA THR A 195 -3.45 5.03 -4.52
C THR A 195 -4.67 5.24 -3.61
N LEU A 196 -5.25 4.18 -3.05
CA LEU A 196 -6.38 4.26 -2.13
C LEU A 196 -6.00 4.92 -0.81
N LYS A 197 -4.85 4.56 -0.22
CA LYS A 197 -4.33 5.17 1.00
C LYS A 197 -4.18 6.69 0.84
N LEU A 198 -3.69 7.14 -0.32
CA LEU A 198 -3.47 8.56 -0.59
C LEU A 198 -4.76 9.30 -0.99
N CYS A 199 -5.52 8.75 -1.93
CA CYS A 199 -6.59 9.45 -2.65
C CYS A 199 -8.00 9.16 -2.08
N GLY A 200 -8.15 8.13 -1.24
CA GLY A 200 -9.41 7.76 -0.63
C GLY A 200 -10.42 7.12 -1.60
N PRO A 201 -11.71 7.06 -1.22
CA PRO A 201 -12.72 6.29 -1.96
C PRO A 201 -13.08 6.89 -3.32
N GLY A 202 -12.73 8.15 -3.58
CA GLY A 202 -13.06 8.85 -4.82
C GLY A 202 -12.54 8.17 -6.08
N ILE A 203 -11.37 7.53 -6.00
CA ILE A 203 -10.73 6.84 -7.15
C ILE A 203 -11.51 5.59 -7.57
N VAL A 204 -12.14 4.89 -6.62
CA VAL A 204 -12.79 3.60 -6.87
C VAL A 204 -14.31 3.65 -6.79
N ALA A 205 -14.91 4.79 -6.45
CA ALA A 205 -16.34 4.90 -6.13
C ALA A 205 -17.28 4.31 -7.19
N GLU A 206 -16.95 4.43 -8.48
CA GLU A 206 -17.75 3.90 -9.59
C GLU A 206 -17.37 2.45 -9.99
N HIS A 207 -16.30 1.92 -9.40
CA HIS A 207 -15.63 0.68 -9.83
C HIS A 207 -15.54 -0.39 -8.74
N VAL A 208 -16.01 -0.11 -7.52
CA VAL A 208 -15.89 -1.04 -6.36
C VAL A 208 -16.37 -2.45 -6.67
N ASN A 209 -17.51 -2.59 -7.35
CA ASN A 209 -18.06 -3.91 -7.71
C ASN A 209 -17.12 -4.68 -8.64
N SER A 210 -16.62 -4.03 -9.69
CA SER A 210 -15.71 -4.65 -10.65
C SER A 210 -14.41 -5.07 -9.96
N ILE A 211 -13.83 -4.21 -9.12
CA ILE A 211 -12.62 -4.54 -8.35
C ILE A 211 -12.88 -5.74 -7.43
N ALA A 212 -14.02 -5.75 -6.72
CA ALA A 212 -14.40 -6.85 -5.85
C ALA A 212 -14.62 -8.18 -6.61
N GLU A 213 -15.16 -8.13 -7.83
CA GLU A 213 -15.33 -9.30 -8.69
C GLU A 213 -13.97 -9.90 -9.08
N HIS A 214 -13.00 -9.07 -9.50
CA HIS A 214 -11.65 -9.52 -9.83
C HIS A 214 -10.93 -10.12 -8.60
N LEU A 215 -11.03 -9.46 -7.44
CA LEU A 215 -10.48 -9.99 -6.18
C LEU A 215 -11.13 -11.33 -5.82
N ASN A 216 -12.45 -11.49 -6.01
CA ASN A 216 -13.12 -12.75 -5.74
C ASN A 216 -12.61 -13.87 -6.67
N LEU A 217 -12.37 -13.57 -7.95
CA LEU A 217 -11.76 -14.54 -8.87
C LEU A 217 -10.38 -14.99 -8.39
N ILE A 218 -9.54 -14.09 -7.89
CA ILE A 218 -8.22 -14.42 -7.32
C ILE A 218 -8.37 -15.39 -6.13
N PHE A 219 -9.27 -15.09 -5.18
CA PHE A 219 -9.49 -15.95 -4.00
C PHE A 219 -10.19 -17.28 -4.33
N GLU A 220 -10.89 -17.36 -5.46
CA GLU A 220 -11.46 -18.60 -5.99
C GLU A 220 -10.46 -19.42 -6.84
N LYS A 221 -9.25 -18.90 -7.07
CA LYS A 221 -8.25 -19.46 -7.99
C LYS A 221 -8.78 -19.56 -9.42
N LYS A 222 -9.46 -18.52 -9.89
CA LYS A 222 -10.11 -18.45 -11.21
C LYS A 222 -9.73 -17.19 -12.01
N ALA A 223 -8.89 -16.32 -11.46
CA ALA A 223 -8.38 -15.17 -12.22
C ALA A 223 -7.61 -15.67 -13.46
N PHE A 224 -7.55 -14.85 -14.52
CA PHE A 224 -6.93 -15.26 -15.79
C PHE A 224 -5.46 -15.68 -15.58
N CYS A 225 -4.67 -14.89 -14.86
CA CYS A 225 -3.30 -15.22 -14.42
C CYS A 225 -3.14 -16.48 -13.55
N GLN A 226 -4.23 -17.12 -13.12
CA GLN A 226 -4.21 -18.37 -12.36
C GLN A 226 -4.67 -19.57 -13.20
N GLN A 227 -5.10 -19.36 -14.44
CA GLN A 227 -5.48 -20.42 -15.35
C GLN A 227 -4.22 -20.99 -15.99
N GLU A 228 -4.06 -22.31 -15.93
CA GLU A 228 -2.99 -23.01 -16.66
C GLU A 228 -3.24 -22.84 -18.17
N LEU A 229 -2.52 -21.92 -18.81
CA LEU A 229 -2.52 -21.79 -20.27
C LEU A 229 -1.76 -22.99 -20.85
N ALA A 230 -2.25 -23.53 -21.97
CA ALA A 230 -1.76 -24.79 -22.55
C ALA A 230 -0.27 -24.78 -22.95
N ASP A 231 0.35 -23.60 -22.97
CA ASP A 231 1.72 -23.37 -23.43
C ASP A 231 2.71 -23.22 -22.25
N ASP A 232 2.23 -23.25 -21.01
CA ASP A 232 3.03 -23.16 -19.78
C ASP A 232 3.53 -24.56 -19.37
N GLU A 233 4.32 -25.19 -20.26
CA GLU A 233 4.90 -26.53 -20.08
C GLU A 233 5.95 -26.57 -18.95
N GLY A 234 5.54 -26.37 -17.69
CA GLY A 234 6.34 -26.68 -16.50
C GLY A 234 7.69 -25.97 -16.43
N LEU A 235 7.75 -24.70 -16.88
CA LEU A 235 8.97 -23.88 -16.81
C LEU A 235 9.35 -23.51 -15.36
N LEU A 236 8.35 -23.36 -14.50
CA LEU A 236 8.51 -23.16 -13.06
C LEU A 236 8.25 -24.46 -12.31
N ASP A 237 8.97 -24.68 -11.22
CA ASP A 237 8.66 -25.79 -10.33
C ASP A 237 7.45 -25.50 -9.42
N GLU A 238 6.96 -26.53 -8.73
CA GLU A 238 5.79 -26.42 -7.86
C GLU A 238 6.00 -25.41 -6.71
N ASP A 239 7.24 -25.24 -6.25
CA ASP A 239 7.56 -24.35 -5.14
C ASP A 239 7.55 -22.88 -5.62
N GLU A 240 8.16 -22.58 -6.77
CA GLU A 240 8.11 -21.25 -7.40
C GLU A 240 6.67 -20.81 -7.69
N GLN A 241 5.86 -21.72 -8.24
CA GLN A 241 4.45 -21.44 -8.51
C GLN A 241 3.66 -21.16 -7.23
N ALA A 242 3.99 -21.85 -6.13
CA ALA A 242 3.38 -21.62 -4.82
C ALA A 242 3.79 -20.27 -4.22
N GLU A 243 5.04 -19.82 -4.44
CA GLU A 243 5.49 -18.50 -4.01
C GLU A 243 4.77 -17.36 -4.74
N PHE A 244 4.62 -17.46 -6.07
CA PHE A 244 3.84 -16.48 -6.84
C PHE A 244 2.36 -16.47 -6.45
N ASP A 245 1.76 -17.65 -6.23
CA ASP A 245 0.40 -17.76 -5.71
C ASP A 245 0.25 -17.10 -4.34
N ALA A 246 1.22 -17.30 -3.44
CA ALA A 246 1.19 -16.70 -2.11
C ALA A 246 1.30 -15.17 -2.19
N LEU A 247 2.16 -14.64 -3.06
CA LEU A 247 2.33 -13.20 -3.26
C LEU A 247 1.09 -12.55 -3.88
N LEU A 248 0.46 -13.21 -4.84
CA LEU A 248 -0.81 -12.79 -5.45
C LEU A 248 -1.92 -12.70 -4.41
N ILE A 249 -2.08 -13.74 -3.59
CA ILE A 249 -3.07 -13.75 -2.51
C ILE A 249 -2.77 -12.67 -1.46
N SER A 250 -1.50 -12.46 -1.13
CA SER A 250 -1.13 -11.41 -0.18
C SER A 250 -1.51 -10.03 -0.72
N SER A 251 -1.13 -9.72 -1.95
CA SER A 251 -1.41 -8.42 -2.57
C SER A 251 -2.92 -8.17 -2.75
N ALA A 252 -3.68 -9.21 -3.09
CA ALA A 252 -5.14 -9.14 -3.14
C ALA A 252 -5.76 -8.90 -1.76
N SER A 253 -5.18 -9.49 -0.70
CA SER A 253 -5.64 -9.31 0.68
C SER A 253 -5.35 -7.90 1.20
N ASP A 254 -4.20 -7.33 0.88
CA ASP A 254 -3.87 -5.94 1.21
C ASP A 254 -4.83 -4.97 0.51
N LEU A 255 -5.21 -5.25 -0.74
CA LEU A 255 -6.22 -4.46 -1.46
C LEU A 255 -7.62 -4.60 -0.84
N VAL A 256 -8.00 -5.79 -0.36
CA VAL A 256 -9.23 -5.96 0.42
C VAL A 256 -9.20 -5.10 1.70
N GLY A 257 -8.09 -5.09 2.43
CA GLY A 257 -7.89 -4.24 3.61
C GLY A 257 -8.01 -2.75 3.29
N ALA A 258 -7.34 -2.30 2.21
CA ALA A 258 -7.42 -0.92 1.75
C ALA A 258 -8.84 -0.52 1.32
N LEU A 259 -9.58 -1.40 0.64
CA LEU A 259 -10.98 -1.18 0.28
C LEU A 259 -11.85 -1.06 1.54
N ALA A 260 -11.64 -1.90 2.55
CA ALA A 260 -12.35 -1.78 3.82
C ALA A 260 -12.09 -0.43 4.50
N ALA A 261 -10.84 0.05 4.48
CA ALA A 261 -10.45 1.33 5.05
C ALA A 261 -11.10 2.53 4.34
N VAL A 262 -11.12 2.56 3.00
CA VAL A 262 -11.69 3.69 2.26
C VAL A 262 -13.22 3.64 2.16
N LEU A 263 -13.84 2.45 2.23
CA LEU A 263 -15.30 2.29 2.13
C LEU A 263 -16.01 2.31 3.48
N GLY A 264 -15.30 2.09 4.59
CA GLY A 264 -15.91 2.11 5.91
C GLY A 264 -17.02 1.07 6.05
N GLU A 265 -18.13 1.47 6.68
CA GLU A 265 -19.31 0.61 6.85
C GLU A 265 -19.95 0.16 5.53
N ASN A 266 -19.70 0.86 4.40
CA ASN A 266 -20.20 0.42 3.10
C ASN A 266 -19.52 -0.87 2.61
N PHE A 267 -18.43 -1.30 3.25
CA PHE A 267 -17.74 -2.55 2.91
C PHE A 267 -18.47 -3.82 3.37
N VAL A 268 -19.51 -3.71 4.20
CA VAL A 268 -20.19 -4.86 4.85
C VAL A 268 -20.64 -5.95 3.87
N GLU A 269 -21.19 -5.61 2.71
CA GLU A 269 -21.64 -6.62 1.73
C GLU A 269 -20.46 -7.40 1.13
N TYR A 270 -19.34 -6.74 0.86
CA TYR A 270 -18.12 -7.37 0.35
C TYR A 270 -17.42 -8.21 1.44
N ALA A 271 -17.46 -7.75 2.69
CA ALA A 271 -16.90 -8.48 3.83
C ALA A 271 -17.53 -9.88 4.01
N LYS A 272 -18.82 -10.05 3.65
CA LYS A 272 -19.49 -11.37 3.65
C LYS A 272 -18.84 -12.38 2.72
N ILE A 273 -18.17 -11.91 1.68
CA ILE A 273 -17.45 -12.73 0.70
C ILE A 273 -16.01 -12.91 1.20
N PHE A 274 -15.30 -11.81 1.44
CA PHE A 274 -13.85 -11.85 1.64
C PHE A 274 -13.42 -12.43 3.00
N ILE A 275 -14.16 -12.17 4.09
CA ILE A 275 -13.79 -12.70 5.42
C ILE A 275 -13.71 -14.24 5.40
N PRO A 276 -14.70 -14.99 4.87
CA PRO A 276 -14.59 -16.44 4.69
C PRO A 276 -13.43 -16.91 3.81
N HIS A 277 -13.04 -16.15 2.77
CA HIS A 277 -11.89 -16.50 1.94
C HIS A 277 -10.58 -16.33 2.72
N ILE A 278 -10.37 -15.17 3.34
CA ILE A 278 -9.16 -14.84 4.11
C ILE A 278 -9.01 -15.76 5.32
N ALA A 279 -10.10 -16.03 6.06
CA ALA A 279 -10.06 -16.88 7.25
C ALA A 279 -9.54 -18.31 6.97
N LYS A 280 -9.64 -18.83 5.74
CA LYS A 280 -9.14 -20.16 5.36
C LYS A 280 -7.61 -20.26 5.39
N TYR A 281 -6.91 -19.13 5.31
CA TYR A 281 -5.45 -19.06 5.32
C TYR A 281 -4.88 -19.12 6.75
N TYR A 282 -5.68 -18.88 7.78
CA TYR A 282 -5.26 -19.13 9.16
C TYR A 282 -5.49 -20.58 9.60
N LYS A 283 -4.55 -21.48 9.23
CA LYS A 283 -4.51 -22.87 9.71
C LYS A 283 -3.09 -23.27 10.08
N LYS A 284 -2.96 -24.21 11.02
CA LYS A 284 -1.64 -24.75 11.44
C LYS A 284 -0.84 -25.37 10.28
N SER A 285 -1.53 -25.84 9.24
CA SER A 285 -0.90 -26.42 8.04
C SER A 285 -0.40 -25.38 7.04
N LYS A 286 -0.69 -24.09 7.24
CA LYS A 286 -0.32 -23.03 6.31
C LYS A 286 1.01 -22.38 6.73
N PRO A 287 1.83 -21.91 5.76
CA PRO A 287 3.06 -21.17 6.03
C PRO A 287 2.81 -19.95 6.92
N THR A 288 3.86 -19.49 7.59
CA THR A 288 3.81 -18.32 8.48
C THR A 288 3.31 -17.08 7.76
N SER A 289 3.79 -16.83 6.55
CA SER A 289 3.39 -15.69 5.71
C SER A 289 1.87 -15.66 5.48
N GLU A 290 1.26 -16.79 5.11
CA GLU A 290 -0.19 -16.88 4.90
C GLU A 290 -0.98 -16.71 6.21
N ARG A 291 -0.49 -17.28 7.33
CA ARG A 291 -1.16 -17.10 8.63
C ARG A 291 -1.11 -15.64 9.09
N SER A 292 0.04 -15.00 8.88
CA SER A 292 0.30 -13.59 9.22
C SER A 292 -0.60 -12.67 8.38
N MET A 293 -0.60 -12.85 7.07
CA MET A 293 -1.46 -12.14 6.12
C MET A 293 -2.94 -12.29 6.48
N ALA A 294 -3.39 -13.52 6.77
CA ALA A 294 -4.79 -13.77 7.06
C ALA A 294 -5.28 -13.01 8.30
N ILE A 295 -4.50 -13.05 9.39
CA ILE A 295 -4.87 -12.36 10.62
C ILE A 295 -4.74 -10.84 10.45
N GLY A 296 -3.68 -10.36 9.79
CA GLY A 296 -3.45 -8.94 9.52
C GLY A 296 -4.59 -8.32 8.71
N CYS A 297 -4.92 -8.92 7.56
CA CYS A 297 -6.02 -8.47 6.71
C CYS A 297 -7.37 -8.48 7.43
N LEU A 298 -7.66 -9.50 8.25
CA LEU A 298 -8.87 -9.49 9.09
C LEU A 298 -8.89 -8.33 10.11
N GLY A 299 -7.72 -7.94 10.62
CA GLY A 299 -7.55 -6.76 11.48
C GLY A 299 -7.79 -5.45 10.73
N GLU A 300 -7.26 -5.32 9.52
CA GLU A 300 -7.47 -4.16 8.65
C GLU A 300 -8.95 -4.01 8.26
N ILE A 301 -9.61 -5.11 7.91
CA ILE A 301 -11.06 -5.14 7.66
C ILE A 301 -11.81 -4.66 8.92
N ALA A 302 -11.45 -5.19 10.10
CA ALA A 302 -12.09 -4.81 11.35
C ALA A 302 -11.89 -3.33 11.71
N ALA A 303 -10.69 -2.79 11.45
CA ALA A 303 -10.37 -1.39 11.67
C ALA A 303 -11.08 -0.48 10.67
N GLY A 304 -11.06 -0.84 9.39
CA GLY A 304 -11.63 -0.07 8.30
C GLY A 304 -13.15 0.01 8.34
N MET A 305 -13.83 -1.11 8.65
CA MET A 305 -15.29 -1.18 8.65
C MET A 305 -15.99 -0.43 9.78
N LEU A 306 -15.25 0.02 10.80
CA LEU A 306 -15.83 0.61 12.01
C LEU A 306 -16.94 -0.30 12.59
N ALA A 307 -18.09 0.25 12.97
CA ALA A 307 -19.19 -0.52 13.54
C ALA A 307 -19.74 -1.63 12.62
N GLY A 308 -19.47 -1.56 11.31
CA GLY A 308 -19.84 -2.58 10.33
C GLY A 308 -19.26 -3.97 10.63
N VAL A 309 -18.15 -4.06 11.37
CA VAL A 309 -17.53 -5.35 11.74
C VAL A 309 -18.36 -6.15 12.75
N THR A 310 -19.35 -5.53 13.40
CA THR A 310 -20.15 -6.16 14.47
C THR A 310 -20.73 -7.51 14.05
N GLY A 311 -21.28 -7.62 12.83
CA GLY A 311 -21.85 -8.87 12.31
C GLY A 311 -20.84 -9.99 12.05
N PHE A 312 -19.55 -9.67 12.04
CA PHE A 312 -18.45 -10.61 11.77
C PHE A 312 -17.62 -10.93 13.01
N THR A 313 -17.91 -10.29 14.14
CA THR A 313 -17.12 -10.41 15.37
C THR A 313 -17.00 -11.86 15.84
N GLU A 314 -18.10 -12.64 15.79
CA GLU A 314 -18.09 -14.06 16.18
C GLU A 314 -17.24 -14.94 15.26
N THR A 315 -16.95 -14.48 14.02
CA THR A 315 -16.08 -15.18 13.07
C THR A 315 -14.62 -14.81 13.27
N ILE A 316 -14.32 -13.51 13.41
CA ILE A 316 -12.94 -13.01 13.47
C ILE A 316 -12.34 -13.21 14.87
N PHE A 317 -13.11 -12.99 15.94
CA PHE A 317 -12.59 -13.02 17.32
C PHE A 317 -11.92 -14.36 17.69
N PRO A 318 -12.51 -15.54 17.42
CA PRO A 318 -11.85 -16.81 17.75
C PRO A 318 -10.53 -17.04 17.01
N ILE A 319 -10.41 -16.54 15.77
CA ILE A 319 -9.20 -16.63 14.95
C ILE A 319 -8.11 -15.77 15.59
N ALA A 320 -8.42 -14.51 15.88
CA ALA A 320 -7.50 -13.56 16.48
C ALA A 320 -7.07 -13.99 17.90
N LEU A 321 -8.01 -14.45 18.73
CA LEU A 321 -7.70 -14.97 20.07
C LEU A 321 -6.72 -16.16 20.02
N LYS A 322 -6.88 -17.05 19.05
CA LYS A 322 -5.95 -18.16 18.84
C LYS A 322 -4.58 -17.67 18.34
N GLY A 323 -4.56 -16.67 17.47
CA GLY A 323 -3.35 -16.05 16.94
C GLY A 323 -2.45 -15.43 18.00
N LEU A 324 -3.00 -14.97 19.13
CA LEU A 324 -2.21 -14.45 20.26
C LEU A 324 -1.24 -15.49 20.86
N SER A 325 -1.48 -16.77 20.61
CA SER A 325 -0.62 -17.88 21.06
C SER A 325 0.07 -18.60 19.89
N ASP A 326 0.16 -17.97 18.71
CA ASP A 326 0.88 -18.54 17.56
C ASP A 326 2.38 -18.67 17.88
N GLU A 327 3.04 -19.64 17.26
CA GLU A 327 4.47 -19.88 17.45
C GLU A 327 5.32 -18.72 16.89
N GLU A 328 4.79 -18.05 15.86
CA GLU A 328 5.47 -16.98 15.16
C GLU A 328 5.17 -15.60 15.76
N PRO A 329 6.20 -14.82 16.15
CA PRO A 329 6.01 -13.50 16.73
C PRO A 329 5.18 -12.54 15.85
N GLU A 330 5.41 -12.56 14.54
CA GLU A 330 4.68 -11.71 13.59
C GLU A 330 3.17 -11.99 13.62
N VAL A 331 2.78 -13.26 13.65
CA VAL A 331 1.37 -13.67 13.72
C VAL A 331 0.75 -13.25 15.06
N ARG A 332 1.50 -13.33 16.18
CA ARG A 332 1.03 -12.83 17.47
C ARG A 332 0.84 -11.31 17.46
N SER A 333 1.76 -10.58 16.82
CA SER A 333 1.68 -9.13 16.64
C SER A 333 0.40 -8.73 15.89
N ASN A 334 0.15 -9.36 14.74
CA ASN A 334 -1.06 -9.11 13.95
C ASN A 334 -2.32 -9.53 14.71
N ALA A 335 -2.28 -10.62 15.47
CA ALA A 335 -3.41 -11.04 16.29
C ALA A 335 -3.76 -10.02 17.39
N ALA A 336 -2.75 -9.43 18.02
CA ALA A 336 -2.94 -8.39 19.03
C ALA A 336 -3.59 -7.13 18.42
N TYR A 337 -3.13 -6.71 17.24
CA TYR A 337 -3.76 -5.66 16.45
C TYR A 337 -5.22 -5.98 16.11
N THR A 338 -5.48 -7.17 15.55
CA THR A 338 -6.81 -7.59 15.11
C THR A 338 -7.82 -7.65 16.26
N VAL A 339 -7.41 -8.14 17.45
CA VAL A 339 -8.34 -8.18 18.59
C VAL A 339 -8.69 -6.77 19.07
N GLY A 340 -7.75 -5.84 19.20
CA GLY A 340 -8.14 -4.50 19.65
C GLY A 340 -8.88 -3.70 18.58
N ALA A 341 -8.59 -3.89 17.29
CA ALA A 341 -9.41 -3.36 16.21
C ALA A 341 -10.86 -3.85 16.31
N LEU A 342 -11.08 -5.14 16.60
CA LEU A 342 -12.41 -5.67 16.87
C LEU A 342 -13.04 -5.09 18.13
N CYS A 343 -12.33 -5.09 19.26
CA CYS A 343 -12.85 -4.60 20.54
C CYS A 343 -13.23 -3.12 20.50
N GLN A 344 -12.48 -2.32 19.72
CA GLN A 344 -12.74 -0.90 19.56
C GLN A 344 -14.01 -0.64 18.73
N ASN A 345 -14.25 -1.44 17.70
CA ASN A 345 -15.24 -1.13 16.68
C ASN A 345 -16.54 -1.94 16.81
N THR A 346 -16.49 -3.15 17.38
CA THR A 346 -17.70 -3.97 17.54
C THR A 346 -18.66 -3.37 18.56
N THR A 347 -19.96 -3.41 18.25
CA THR A 347 -21.01 -3.10 19.23
C THR A 347 -21.58 -4.36 19.89
N LEU A 348 -21.05 -5.54 19.58
CA LEU A 348 -21.42 -6.80 20.23
C LEU A 348 -20.83 -6.85 21.64
N ASP A 349 -21.65 -7.22 22.63
CA ASP A 349 -21.15 -7.41 23.99
C ASP A 349 -20.24 -8.64 24.09
N ILE A 350 -18.94 -8.39 24.06
CA ILE A 350 -17.88 -9.39 24.22
C ILE A 350 -17.22 -9.31 25.61
N SER A 351 -17.82 -8.60 26.58
CA SER A 351 -17.25 -8.42 27.93
C SER A 351 -16.95 -9.76 28.62
N SER A 352 -17.77 -10.79 28.37
CA SER A 352 -17.55 -12.15 28.87
C SER A 352 -16.24 -12.79 28.39
N GLN A 353 -15.67 -12.31 27.27
CA GLN A 353 -14.44 -12.84 26.67
C GLN A 353 -13.17 -12.14 27.18
N TYR A 354 -13.30 -10.98 27.84
CA TYR A 354 -12.15 -10.19 28.31
C TYR A 354 -11.20 -10.98 29.22
N PRO A 355 -11.65 -11.84 30.16
CA PRO A 355 -10.74 -12.63 30.98
C PRO A 355 -9.84 -13.57 30.14
N ALA A 356 -10.41 -14.22 29.13
CA ALA A 356 -9.66 -15.10 28.22
C ALA A 356 -8.69 -14.28 27.36
N LEU A 357 -9.16 -13.16 26.82
CA LEU A 357 -8.36 -12.24 26.02
C LEU A 357 -7.15 -11.68 26.79
N LEU A 358 -7.38 -11.13 27.98
CA LEU A 358 -6.30 -10.57 28.81
C LEU A 358 -5.30 -11.64 29.26
N THR A 359 -5.77 -12.87 29.49
CA THR A 359 -4.88 -14.01 29.77
C THR A 359 -4.00 -14.33 28.56
N ALA A 360 -4.55 -14.28 27.34
CA ALA A 360 -3.82 -14.52 26.11
C ALA A 360 -2.85 -13.39 25.73
N LEU A 361 -3.19 -12.13 26.06
CA LEU A 361 -2.31 -10.97 25.84
C LEU A 361 -1.16 -10.89 26.83
N TYR A 362 -1.36 -11.33 28.09
CA TYR A 362 -0.37 -11.14 29.16
C TYR A 362 1.06 -11.64 28.82
N PRO A 363 1.26 -12.82 28.20
CA PRO A 363 2.58 -13.29 27.80
C PRO A 363 3.29 -12.38 26.78
N LEU A 364 2.54 -11.58 25.99
CA LEU A 364 3.10 -10.70 24.96
C LEU A 364 3.80 -9.47 25.53
N PHE A 365 3.63 -9.17 26.82
CA PHE A 365 4.35 -8.10 27.50
C PHE A 365 5.75 -8.52 27.97
N GLN A 366 6.13 -9.80 27.82
CA GLN A 366 7.37 -10.35 28.39
C GLN A 366 8.08 -11.25 27.40
N GLY A 367 9.41 -11.08 27.28
CA GLY A 367 10.27 -12.01 26.55
C GLY A 367 9.93 -12.18 25.07
N GLN A 368 9.43 -11.13 24.42
CA GLN A 368 9.19 -11.13 22.98
C GLN A 368 10.49 -10.81 22.23
N ASN A 369 10.68 -11.48 21.08
CA ASN A 369 11.86 -11.29 20.22
C ASN A 369 11.66 -10.17 19.18
N LEU A 370 10.41 -9.76 18.95
CA LEU A 370 10.05 -8.65 18.08
C LEU A 370 9.40 -7.57 18.93
N ASP A 371 9.92 -6.35 18.84
CA ASP A 371 9.46 -5.21 19.65
C ASP A 371 7.98 -4.89 19.39
N ASN A 372 7.55 -4.98 18.12
CA ASN A 372 6.18 -4.70 17.71
C ASN A 372 5.12 -5.58 18.39
N VAL A 373 5.48 -6.79 18.88
CA VAL A 373 4.54 -7.67 19.57
C VAL A 373 4.10 -7.06 20.88
N THR A 374 5.05 -6.48 21.63
CA THR A 374 4.75 -5.86 22.91
C THR A 374 3.98 -4.56 22.72
N ASP A 375 4.31 -3.77 21.69
CA ASP A 375 3.59 -2.53 21.37
C ASP A 375 2.15 -2.83 20.94
N ASN A 376 1.96 -3.78 20.03
CA ASN A 376 0.64 -4.21 19.60
C ASN A 376 -0.15 -4.84 20.75
N ALA A 377 0.49 -5.55 21.69
CA ALA A 377 -0.20 -6.05 22.87
C ALA A 377 -0.59 -4.93 23.85
N CYS A 378 0.21 -3.86 23.96
CA CYS A 378 -0.07 -2.71 24.83
C CYS A 378 -1.22 -1.86 24.29
N GLY A 379 -1.19 -1.55 22.99
CA GLY A 379 -2.26 -0.81 22.33
C GLY A 379 -3.48 -1.67 22.00
N ALA A 380 -3.30 -2.99 21.87
CA ALA A 380 -4.16 -3.85 21.06
C ALA A 380 -4.38 -3.28 19.64
N ARG A 381 -3.40 -2.52 19.14
CA ARG A 381 -3.49 -1.72 17.92
C ARG A 381 -2.08 -1.55 17.34
N ASP A 382 -1.99 -1.09 16.10
CA ASP A 382 -0.74 -0.92 15.35
C ASP A 382 0.32 -0.16 16.17
N TYR A 383 1.57 -0.61 16.06
CA TYR A 383 2.71 -0.16 16.87
C TYR A 383 3.04 1.30 16.58
N GLU A 384 2.67 1.80 15.39
CA GLU A 384 2.81 3.20 15.00
C GLU A 384 1.81 4.13 15.72
N GLU A 385 0.81 3.58 16.41
CA GLU A 385 -0.23 4.35 17.09
C GLU A 385 -0.23 4.12 18.61
N ASN A 386 0.71 4.74 19.32
CA ASN A 386 0.67 4.86 20.80
C ASN A 386 -0.50 5.74 21.32
N GLU A 387 -1.22 6.39 20.42
CA GLU A 387 -2.33 7.31 20.72
C GLU A 387 -3.41 6.72 21.64
N PRO A 388 -3.91 5.47 21.46
CA PRO A 388 -4.90 4.87 22.35
C PRO A 388 -4.39 4.72 23.79
N VAL A 389 -3.10 4.38 23.97
CA VAL A 389 -2.48 4.22 25.30
C VAL A 389 -2.44 5.57 26.01
N TYR A 390 -2.02 6.63 25.30
CA TYR A 390 -2.01 7.98 25.86
C TYR A 390 -3.43 8.48 26.19
N LYS A 391 -4.40 8.28 25.31
CA LYS A 391 -5.81 8.64 25.56
C LYS A 391 -6.39 7.93 26.78
N LEU A 392 -6.06 6.64 26.97
CA LEU A 392 -6.43 5.90 28.17
C LEU A 392 -5.79 6.50 29.42
N LEU A 393 -4.48 6.76 29.39
CA LEU A 393 -3.76 7.38 30.52
C LEU A 393 -4.33 8.75 30.86
N PHE A 394 -4.59 9.61 29.87
CA PHE A 394 -5.18 10.92 30.09
C PHE A 394 -6.55 10.80 30.75
N SER A 395 -7.39 9.87 30.28
CA SER A 395 -8.71 9.61 30.85
C SER A 395 -8.62 9.14 32.30
N LEU A 396 -7.74 8.19 32.61
CA LEU A 396 -7.53 7.69 33.97
C LEU A 396 -6.97 8.76 34.91
N ILE A 397 -6.05 9.61 34.45
CA ILE A 397 -5.49 10.71 35.23
C ILE A 397 -6.56 11.77 35.52
N ARG A 398 -7.36 12.17 34.52
CA ARG A 398 -8.48 13.11 34.72
C ARG A 398 -9.53 12.55 35.67
N ALA A 399 -9.75 11.23 35.65
CA ALA A 399 -10.60 10.51 36.59
C ALA A 399 -9.97 10.31 37.98
N GLN A 400 -8.75 10.80 38.21
CA GLN A 400 -8.00 10.64 39.46
C GLN A 400 -7.81 9.17 39.89
N HIS A 401 -7.57 8.29 38.91
CA HIS A 401 -7.41 6.87 39.18
C HIS A 401 -6.23 6.59 40.12
N ALA A 402 -6.48 5.83 41.20
CA ALA A 402 -5.53 5.64 42.29
C ALA A 402 -4.18 5.06 41.83
N TRP A 403 -4.18 4.13 40.89
CA TRP A 403 -2.95 3.55 40.34
C TRP A 403 -2.11 4.59 39.58
N CYS A 404 -2.74 5.45 38.78
CA CYS A 404 -2.02 6.49 38.03
C CYS A 404 -1.37 7.49 38.98
N PHE A 405 -2.05 7.89 40.05
CA PHE A 405 -1.48 8.79 41.05
C PHE A 405 -0.39 8.15 41.91
N ALA A 406 -0.52 6.86 42.22
CA ALA A 406 0.53 6.09 42.89
C ALA A 406 1.81 5.98 42.03
N ASN A 407 1.68 5.99 40.70
CA ASN A 407 2.78 5.88 39.74
C ASN A 407 3.07 7.20 38.99
N MET A 408 2.56 8.34 39.46
CA MET A 408 2.60 9.61 38.74
C MET A 408 4.03 10.05 38.41
N ALA A 409 4.99 9.80 39.30
CA ALA A 409 6.38 10.15 39.07
C ALA A 409 7.00 9.41 37.87
N GLN A 410 6.59 8.16 37.61
CA GLN A 410 7.03 7.40 36.44
C GLN A 410 6.31 7.88 35.17
N LEU A 411 4.99 8.13 35.26
CA LEU A 411 4.20 8.64 34.13
C LEU A 411 4.72 10.01 33.65
N LEU A 412 5.07 10.91 34.58
CA LEU A 412 5.64 12.21 34.23
C LEU A 412 7.00 12.09 33.52
N LYS A 413 7.83 11.09 33.87
CA LYS A 413 9.08 10.83 33.14
C LYS A 413 8.83 10.35 31.72
N ILE A 414 7.83 9.49 31.52
CA ILE A 414 7.43 9.04 30.19
C ILE A 414 6.92 10.24 29.37
N PHE A 415 6.08 11.10 29.95
CA PHE A 415 5.61 12.31 29.27
C PHE A 415 6.77 13.27 28.94
N GLU A 416 7.75 13.41 29.82
CA GLU A 416 8.95 14.20 29.57
C GLU A 416 9.74 13.68 28.36
N GLU A 417 10.00 12.37 28.33
CA GLU A 417 10.73 11.71 27.25
C GLU A 417 10.01 11.86 25.91
N VAL A 418 8.72 11.56 25.88
CA VAL A 418 7.93 11.56 24.65
C VAL A 418 7.69 12.99 24.14
N LEU A 419 7.46 13.97 25.02
CA LEU A 419 7.32 15.37 24.60
C LEU A 419 8.63 15.94 24.06
N SER A 420 9.79 15.48 24.56
CA SER A 420 11.10 15.97 24.12
C SER A 420 11.47 15.61 22.68
N LYS A 421 10.78 14.64 22.09
CA LYS A 421 10.97 14.19 20.71
C LYS A 421 9.81 14.68 19.85
N GLU A 422 10.06 15.36 18.72
CA GLU A 422 8.99 15.97 17.91
C GLU A 422 8.10 14.94 17.19
N ASP A 423 8.67 13.81 16.76
CA ASP A 423 8.00 12.87 15.86
C ASP A 423 7.23 11.73 16.57
N GLU A 424 7.30 11.64 17.90
CA GLU A 424 6.67 10.54 18.66
C GLU A 424 5.16 10.72 18.90
N LEU A 425 4.63 11.93 18.66
CA LEU A 425 3.23 12.27 18.95
C LEU A 425 2.59 13.03 17.81
N LYS A 426 1.39 12.60 17.41
CA LYS A 426 0.49 13.40 16.59
C LYS A 426 0.21 14.76 17.26
N PRO A 427 0.07 15.86 16.49
CA PRO A 427 -0.05 17.21 17.05
C PRO A 427 -1.15 17.39 18.09
N HIS A 428 -2.32 16.77 17.90
CA HIS A 428 -3.41 16.87 18.87
C HIS A 428 -3.13 16.11 20.17
N THR A 429 -2.54 14.92 20.09
CA THR A 429 -2.15 14.12 21.27
C THR A 429 -1.07 14.84 22.08
N ARG A 430 -0.10 15.47 21.39
CA ARG A 430 0.92 16.33 22.02
C ARG A 430 0.27 17.48 22.77
N GLN A 431 -0.64 18.20 22.11
CA GLN A 431 -1.33 19.32 22.72
C GLN A 431 -2.13 18.90 23.96
N GLU A 432 -2.85 17.78 23.86
CA GLU A 432 -3.62 17.22 24.97
C GLU A 432 -2.73 16.81 26.16
N MET A 433 -1.56 16.22 25.89
CA MET A 433 -0.57 15.88 26.92
C MET A 433 -0.06 17.13 27.64
N ILE A 434 0.29 18.18 26.89
CA ILE A 434 0.76 19.46 27.44
C ILE A 434 -0.32 20.08 28.34
N GLU A 435 -1.58 20.09 27.89
CA GLU A 435 -2.70 20.59 28.69
C GLU A 435 -2.91 19.80 29.98
N LEU A 436 -2.77 18.47 29.92
CA LEU A 436 -2.83 17.62 31.10
C LEU A 436 -1.70 17.94 32.10
N VAL A 437 -0.47 18.11 31.61
CA VAL A 437 0.70 18.49 32.43
C VAL A 437 0.48 19.85 33.11
N LYS A 438 -0.03 20.85 32.38
CA LYS A 438 -0.41 22.17 32.94
C LYS A 438 -1.47 22.05 34.04
N ALA A 439 -2.51 21.25 33.79
CA ALA A 439 -3.57 21.00 34.76
C ALA A 439 -3.04 20.31 36.02
N LEU A 440 -2.19 19.29 35.87
CA LEU A 440 -1.55 18.59 37.00
C LEU A 440 -0.67 19.51 37.83
N ASN A 441 0.14 20.38 37.20
CA ASN A 441 0.98 21.34 37.91
C ASN A 441 0.16 22.31 38.76
N THR A 442 -1.00 22.71 38.24
CA THR A 442 -1.91 23.64 38.93
C THR A 442 -2.66 22.96 40.07
N GLN A 443 -3.21 21.77 39.84
CA GLN A 443 -4.07 21.05 40.78
C GLN A 443 -3.29 20.33 41.87
N PHE A 444 -2.07 19.85 41.55
CA PHE A 444 -1.23 19.06 42.45
C PHE A 444 0.18 19.63 42.54
N PRO A 445 0.39 20.78 43.21
CA PRO A 445 1.71 21.41 43.34
C PRO A 445 2.80 20.50 43.94
N ALA A 446 2.39 19.50 44.74
CA ALA A 446 3.28 18.51 45.32
C ALA A 446 4.01 17.63 44.28
N LEU A 447 3.52 17.56 43.04
CA LEU A 447 4.20 16.85 41.94
C LEU A 447 5.45 17.58 41.44
N ASN A 448 5.63 18.86 41.80
CA ASN A 448 6.81 19.67 41.50
C ASN A 448 7.22 19.67 40.01
N ILE A 449 6.23 19.69 39.11
CA ILE A 449 6.42 19.61 37.65
C ILE A 449 7.24 20.80 37.13
N ALA A 450 7.08 21.98 37.72
CA ALA A 450 7.86 23.17 37.38
C ALA A 450 9.38 23.02 37.61
N ALA A 451 9.81 21.99 38.34
CA ALA A 451 11.23 21.68 38.58
C ALA A 451 11.71 20.41 37.84
N SER A 452 10.88 19.80 36.99
CA SER A 452 11.28 18.66 36.13
C SER A 452 11.60 19.12 34.71
N GLY A 453 12.01 18.20 33.83
CA GLY A 453 12.23 18.52 32.41
C GLY A 453 10.94 18.85 31.66
N LEU A 454 9.78 18.76 32.32
CA LEU A 454 8.49 19.22 31.79
C LEU A 454 8.26 20.74 31.94
N ALA A 455 9.12 21.46 32.67
CA ALA A 455 8.99 22.89 32.89
C ALA A 455 8.82 23.74 31.60
N PRO A 456 9.49 23.43 30.47
CA PRO A 456 9.30 24.17 29.21
C PRO A 456 7.86 24.13 28.68
N TYR A 457 7.11 23.07 28.98
CA TYR A 457 5.74 22.88 28.49
C TYR A 457 4.68 23.53 29.38
N LEU A 458 5.07 24.20 30.47
CA LEU A 458 4.14 24.89 31.36
C LEU A 458 3.79 26.31 30.91
N GLN A 459 4.52 26.86 29.94
CA GLN A 459 4.36 28.24 29.45
C GLN A 459 3.18 28.42 28.52
#